data_AF-A0A0D3ITR9-F1
#
_entry.id   AF-A0A0D3ITR9-F1
#
_cell.length_a   1.000
_cell.length_b   1.000
_cell.length_c   1.000
_cell.angle_alpha   90.00
_cell.angle_beta   90.00
_cell.angle_gamma   90.00
#
_symmetry.space_group_name_H-M   'P 1'
#
loop_
_entity.id
_entity.type
_entity.pdbx_description
1 polymer ?
#
loop_
_entity_poly.entity_id
_entity_poly.type
_entity_poly.pdbx_seq_one_letter_code
_entity_poly.pdbx_strand_id
1 'polypeptide(L)'
;MVLPACLLLALLPLANLAAALALALFLSLSAWRMCAEDVRCAAARAPDTPYSRGPNGYQFTMVTVLLPLQVASLTCLASPAVVPHPLLALLALPALLVFKNGVCMSVILHRWAAHAAFHVRPATGLVLAAVGCLAFQGGPLWWASRHRAHHRFCDTSPLDPHSPQLIGRLCALTFFVGGQGLDAVRSNLAVCFTTSWTGLASTLWFNVRNHPLGEAARRAEEEAAGGLAQPAGKHEAARSECVAVDDPASAGLLQEWPLYLLLEAVALFISPAVGEDSHDHHHNYPGLAVRPGKWGDCPGHAFVGLLHASRLAWDVNYWGPSRLRPKSRYEVRRSALEGSGTPNGAALL
;
A
#
# COMPACT_ATOMS: atom_id res chain seq x y z
N MET A 1 -16.99 -11.94 -5.76
CA MET A 1 -18.17 -11.15 -5.33
C MET A 1 -18.61 -10.12 -6.37
N VAL A 2 -18.80 -10.52 -7.63
CA VAL A 2 -19.57 -9.71 -8.60
C VAL A 2 -21.06 -9.75 -8.24
N LEU A 3 -21.52 -10.91 -7.74
CA LEU A 3 -22.92 -11.14 -7.36
C LEU A 3 -23.47 -10.10 -6.35
N PRO A 4 -22.81 -9.77 -5.21
CA PRO A 4 -23.36 -8.78 -4.29
C PRO A 4 -23.42 -7.36 -4.86
N ALA A 5 -22.42 -6.94 -5.65
CA ALA A 5 -22.43 -5.62 -6.26
C ALA A 5 -23.52 -5.50 -7.34
N CYS A 6 -23.63 -6.49 -8.22
CA CYS A 6 -24.67 -6.54 -9.24
C CYS A 6 -26.08 -6.65 -8.63
N LEU A 7 -26.24 -7.42 -7.55
CA LEU A 7 -27.51 -7.50 -6.82
C LEU A 7 -27.89 -6.16 -6.20
N LEU A 8 -26.95 -5.46 -5.55
CA LEU A 8 -27.20 -4.13 -4.97
C LEU A 8 -27.57 -3.10 -6.03
N LEU A 9 -26.88 -3.12 -7.17
CA LEU A 9 -27.18 -2.24 -8.30
C LEU A 9 -28.57 -2.53 -8.89
N ALA A 10 -28.96 -3.81 -8.98
CA ALA A 10 -30.28 -4.20 -9.49
C ALA A 10 -31.46 -3.72 -8.63
N LEU A 11 -31.21 -3.32 -7.38
CA LEU A 11 -32.21 -2.73 -6.50
C LEU A 11 -32.42 -1.22 -6.71
N LEU A 12 -31.58 -0.57 -7.53
CA LEU A 12 -31.71 0.85 -7.81
C LEU A 12 -32.85 1.14 -8.80
N PRO A 13 -33.54 2.28 -8.67
CA PRO A 13 -34.39 2.81 -9.73
C PRO A 13 -33.62 2.91 -11.05
N LEU A 14 -34.30 2.71 -12.19
CA LEU A 14 -33.67 2.60 -13.51
C LEU A 14 -32.71 3.77 -13.84
N ALA A 15 -33.09 5.01 -13.49
CA ALA A 15 -32.24 6.19 -13.69
C ALA A 15 -30.94 6.14 -12.87
N ASN A 16 -31.01 5.68 -11.61
CA ASN A 16 -29.85 5.56 -10.73
C ASN A 16 -28.95 4.38 -11.15
N LEU A 17 -29.57 3.28 -11.61
CA LEU A 17 -28.84 2.14 -12.17
C LEU A 17 -28.05 2.55 -13.42
N ALA A 18 -28.67 3.30 -14.34
CA ALA A 18 -28.01 3.79 -15.54
C ALA A 18 -26.80 4.68 -15.22
N ALA A 19 -26.95 5.60 -14.25
CA ALA A 19 -25.85 6.46 -13.79
C ALA A 19 -24.71 5.65 -13.13
N ALA A 20 -25.04 4.66 -12.29
CA ALA A 20 -24.05 3.80 -11.65
C ALA A 20 -23.28 2.94 -12.66
N LEU A 21 -23.97 2.39 -13.67
CA LEU A 21 -23.33 1.63 -14.74
C LEU A 21 -22.49 2.52 -15.66
N ALA A 22 -22.92 3.75 -15.93
CA ALA A 22 -22.11 4.73 -16.67
C ALA A 22 -20.82 5.08 -15.91
N LEU A 23 -20.90 5.28 -14.59
CA LEU A 23 -19.72 5.47 -13.74
C LEU A 23 -18.79 4.26 -13.80
N ALA A 24 -19.33 3.04 -13.65
CA ALA A 24 -18.54 1.82 -13.76
C ALA A 24 -17.82 1.75 -15.13
N LEU A 25 -18.54 1.97 -16.22
CA LEU A 25 -17.96 1.96 -17.57
C LEU A 25 -16.85 3.01 -17.73
N PHE A 26 -17.07 4.22 -17.22
CA PHE A 26 -16.08 5.30 -17.28
C PHE A 26 -14.80 4.96 -16.51
N LEU A 27 -14.94 4.39 -15.31
CA LEU A 27 -13.80 3.90 -14.51
C LEU A 27 -13.12 2.69 -15.15
N SER A 28 -13.87 1.79 -15.80
CA SER A 28 -13.32 0.66 -16.56
C SER A 28 -12.48 1.11 -17.75
N LEU A 29 -12.95 2.09 -18.51
CA LEU A 29 -12.20 2.68 -19.63
C LEU A 29 -10.93 3.39 -19.14
N SER A 30 -11.04 4.11 -18.03
CA SER A 30 -9.91 4.73 -17.34
C SER A 30 -8.86 3.68 -16.92
N ALA A 31 -9.29 2.60 -16.27
CA ALA A 31 -8.44 1.49 -15.85
C ALA A 31 -7.72 0.83 -17.04
N TRP A 32 -8.45 0.61 -18.14
CA TRP A 32 -7.87 0.03 -19.35
C TRP A 32 -6.74 0.89 -19.93
N ARG A 33 -6.93 2.22 -19.96
CA ARG A 33 -5.88 3.15 -20.42
C ARG A 33 -4.67 3.11 -19.49
N MET A 34 -4.89 3.07 -18.18
CA MET A 34 -3.83 2.93 -17.17
C MET A 34 -3.01 1.65 -17.39
N CYS A 35 -3.66 0.50 -17.63
CA CYS A 35 -2.97 -0.75 -17.96
C CYS A 35 -2.03 -0.59 -19.17
N ALA A 36 -2.48 0.11 -20.21
CA ALA A 36 -1.69 0.33 -21.42
C ALA A 36 -0.48 1.26 -21.17
N GLU A 37 -0.63 2.28 -20.31
CA GLU A 37 0.47 3.16 -19.90
C GLU A 37 1.52 2.43 -19.06
N ASP A 38 1.07 1.58 -18.13
CA ASP A 38 1.92 0.77 -17.28
C ASP A 38 2.82 -0.18 -18.08
N VAL A 39 2.26 -0.87 -19.08
CA VAL A 39 3.03 -1.74 -20.00
C VAL A 39 4.13 -0.94 -20.70
N ARG A 40 3.81 0.26 -21.21
CA ARG A 40 4.80 1.12 -21.87
C ARG A 40 5.89 1.55 -20.90
N CYS A 41 5.51 1.93 -19.69
CA CYS A 41 6.44 2.34 -18.63
C CYS A 41 7.37 1.21 -18.20
N ALA A 42 6.82 0.03 -17.90
CA ALA A 42 7.57 -1.13 -17.45
C ALA A 42 8.50 -1.67 -18.56
N ALA A 43 8.04 -1.69 -19.82
CA ALA A 43 8.88 -2.08 -20.96
C ALA A 43 10.07 -1.12 -21.17
N ALA A 44 9.89 0.18 -20.91
CA ALA A 44 10.97 1.17 -21.03
C ALA A 44 12.00 1.09 -19.88
N ARG A 45 11.56 0.74 -18.66
CA ARG A 45 12.41 0.79 -17.45
C ARG A 45 12.97 -0.55 -17.01
N ALA A 46 12.26 -1.65 -17.25
CA ALA A 46 12.61 -2.99 -16.77
C ALA A 46 12.19 -4.09 -17.77
N PRO A 47 12.71 -4.06 -19.03
CA PRO A 47 12.24 -4.89 -20.14
C PRO A 47 12.35 -6.40 -19.87
N ASP A 48 13.40 -6.83 -19.15
CA ASP A 48 13.72 -8.24 -18.91
C ASP A 48 12.97 -8.85 -17.71
N THR A 49 12.06 -8.10 -17.10
CA THR A 49 11.32 -8.56 -15.93
C THR A 49 9.97 -9.17 -16.32
N PRO A 50 9.39 -10.07 -15.51
CA PRO A 50 8.02 -10.56 -15.73
C PRO A 50 6.96 -9.45 -15.78
N TYR A 51 7.28 -8.26 -15.27
CA TYR A 51 6.37 -7.11 -15.18
C TYR A 51 6.30 -6.27 -16.47
N SER A 52 7.28 -6.40 -17.37
CA SER A 52 7.26 -5.68 -18.67
C SER A 52 6.11 -6.11 -19.58
N ARG A 53 5.51 -7.28 -19.30
CA ARG A 53 4.38 -7.85 -20.04
C ARG A 53 3.02 -7.29 -19.61
N GLY A 54 2.99 -6.43 -18.59
CA GLY A 54 1.77 -5.85 -18.05
C GLY A 54 1.07 -6.68 -16.97
N PRO A 55 -0.10 -6.22 -16.52
CA PRO A 55 -0.88 -6.91 -15.50
C PRO A 55 -1.35 -8.29 -16.02
N ASN A 56 -1.32 -9.29 -15.15
CA ASN A 56 -1.90 -10.59 -15.47
C ASN A 56 -3.44 -10.50 -15.60
N GLY A 57 -4.08 -11.55 -16.12
CA GLY A 57 -5.54 -11.56 -16.32
C GLY A 57 -6.34 -11.26 -15.05
N TYR A 58 -5.89 -11.71 -13.87
CA TYR A 58 -6.55 -11.42 -12.60
C TYR A 58 -6.43 -9.96 -12.20
N GLN A 59 -5.23 -9.37 -12.28
CA GLN A 59 -5.01 -7.95 -12.02
C GLN A 59 -5.82 -7.09 -13.00
N PHE A 60 -5.81 -7.46 -14.29
CA PHE A 60 -6.58 -6.77 -15.31
C PHE A 60 -8.09 -6.81 -15.01
N THR A 61 -8.66 -7.99 -14.74
CA THR A 61 -10.09 -8.13 -14.38
C THR A 61 -10.41 -7.38 -13.10
N MET A 62 -9.52 -7.40 -12.10
CA MET A 62 -9.73 -6.69 -10.84
C MET A 62 -9.87 -5.18 -11.05
N VAL A 63 -8.96 -4.56 -11.79
CA VAL A 63 -8.95 -3.09 -11.94
C VAL A 63 -9.93 -2.60 -13.01
N THR A 64 -10.14 -3.37 -14.10
CA THR A 64 -11.01 -2.96 -15.20
C THR A 64 -12.47 -3.35 -15.01
N VAL A 65 -12.78 -4.33 -14.16
CA VAL A 65 -14.16 -4.82 -13.97
C VAL A 65 -14.58 -4.75 -12.51
N LEU A 66 -13.85 -5.43 -11.61
CA LEU A 66 -14.33 -5.60 -10.22
C LEU A 66 -14.33 -4.28 -9.45
N LEU A 67 -13.25 -3.53 -9.50
CA LEU A 67 -13.10 -2.25 -8.81
C LEU A 67 -14.13 -1.22 -9.30
N PRO A 68 -14.31 -0.97 -10.62
CA PRO A 68 -15.36 -0.08 -11.13
C PRO A 68 -16.77 -0.46 -10.68
N LEU A 69 -17.13 -1.75 -10.73
CA LEU A 69 -18.46 -2.22 -10.30
C LEU A 69 -18.68 -2.02 -8.80
N GLN A 70 -17.64 -2.21 -7.99
CA GLN A 70 -17.70 -2.02 -6.55
C GLN A 70 -17.76 -0.55 -6.15
N VAL A 71 -17.05 0.33 -6.88
CA VAL A 71 -17.19 1.78 -6.71
C VAL A 71 -18.60 2.22 -7.10
N ALA A 72 -19.11 1.74 -8.23
CA ALA A 72 -20.47 2.04 -8.67
C ALA A 72 -21.53 1.56 -7.66
N SER A 73 -21.34 0.40 -7.02
CA SER A 73 -22.29 -0.07 -6.00
C SER A 73 -22.31 0.78 -4.73
N LEU A 74 -21.31 1.64 -4.48
CA LEU A 74 -21.38 2.62 -3.40
C LEU A 74 -22.47 3.68 -3.61
N THR A 75 -22.91 3.91 -4.86
CA THR A 75 -24.04 4.80 -5.12
C THR A 75 -25.33 4.31 -4.46
N CYS A 76 -25.44 3.00 -4.17
CA CYS A 76 -26.53 2.44 -3.40
C CYS A 76 -26.58 2.96 -1.95
N LEU A 77 -25.46 3.41 -1.38
CA LEU A 77 -25.44 3.97 -0.01
C LEU A 77 -26.25 5.25 0.13
N ALA A 78 -26.40 6.00 -0.96
CA ALA A 78 -27.21 7.21 -1.01
C ALA A 78 -28.70 6.92 -1.29
N SER A 79 -29.08 5.66 -1.56
CA SER A 79 -30.43 5.27 -1.91
C SER A 79 -31.21 4.74 -0.70
N PRO A 80 -32.25 5.44 -0.22
CA PRO A 80 -33.11 4.95 0.86
C PRO A 80 -33.82 3.63 0.53
N ALA A 81 -33.97 3.30 -0.75
CA ALA A 81 -34.57 2.06 -1.22
C ALA A 81 -33.69 0.83 -0.94
N VAL A 82 -32.37 1.04 -0.79
CA VAL A 82 -31.39 -0.02 -0.53
C VAL A 82 -30.83 0.07 0.89
N VAL A 83 -30.60 1.30 1.38
CA VAL A 83 -30.05 1.58 2.71
C VAL A 83 -31.06 2.41 3.51
N PRO A 84 -31.72 1.83 4.53
CA PRO A 84 -32.75 2.54 5.31
C PRO A 84 -32.27 3.83 5.99
N HIS A 85 -30.98 3.91 6.30
CA HIS A 85 -30.35 5.04 6.99
C HIS A 85 -29.11 5.53 6.22
N PRO A 86 -29.28 6.25 5.08
CA PRO A 86 -28.17 6.60 4.20
C PRO A 86 -27.16 7.54 4.87
N LEU A 87 -27.61 8.48 5.71
CA LEU A 87 -26.70 9.35 6.47
C LEU A 87 -25.80 8.56 7.43
N LEU A 88 -26.35 7.56 8.13
CA LEU A 88 -25.57 6.70 8.99
C LEU A 88 -24.55 5.88 8.19
N ALA A 89 -24.94 5.37 7.03
CA ALA A 89 -24.03 4.63 6.14
C ALA A 89 -22.90 5.51 5.60
N LEU A 90 -23.20 6.76 5.24
CA LEU A 90 -22.22 7.75 4.80
C LEU A 90 -21.23 8.15 5.89
N LEU A 91 -21.63 8.10 7.17
CA LEU A 91 -20.73 8.31 8.31
C LEU A 91 -19.95 7.03 8.70
N ALA A 92 -20.60 5.87 8.61
CA ALA A 92 -20.00 4.59 8.97
C ALA A 92 -18.91 4.14 8.00
N LEU A 93 -19.04 4.46 6.70
CA LEU A 93 -18.06 4.06 5.69
C LEU A 93 -16.68 4.69 5.95
N PRO A 94 -16.51 6.02 6.11
CA PRO A 94 -15.23 6.62 6.49
C PRO A 94 -14.63 6.04 7.77
N ALA A 95 -15.45 5.81 8.81
CA ALA A 95 -14.98 5.21 10.06
C ALA A 95 -14.44 3.78 9.84
N LEU A 96 -15.13 2.98 9.03
CA LEU A 96 -14.67 1.64 8.65
C LEU A 96 -13.35 1.70 7.85
N LEU A 97 -13.20 2.67 6.95
CA LEU A 97 -11.97 2.87 6.20
C LEU A 97 -10.80 3.23 7.13
N VAL A 98 -10.99 4.17 8.06
CA VAL A 98 -9.97 4.53 9.05
C VAL A 98 -9.61 3.34 9.93
N PHE A 99 -10.57 2.49 10.33
CA PHE A 99 -10.29 1.29 11.10
C PHE A 99 -9.49 0.25 10.29
N LYS A 100 -9.93 -0.08 9.07
CA LYS A 100 -9.24 -1.07 8.22
C LYS A 100 -7.82 -0.61 7.87
N ASN A 101 -7.63 0.68 7.60
CA ASN A 101 -6.36 1.19 7.11
C ASN A 101 -5.44 1.61 8.26
N GLY A 102 -5.97 2.30 9.26
CA GLY A 102 -5.20 2.78 10.41
C GLY A 102 -4.88 1.68 11.40
N VAL A 103 -5.84 0.81 11.72
CA VAL A 103 -5.62 -0.25 12.73
C VAL A 103 -5.15 -1.53 12.06
N CYS A 104 -5.95 -2.09 11.14
CA CYS A 104 -5.69 -3.43 10.62
C CYS A 104 -4.43 -3.46 9.73
N MET A 105 -4.30 -2.53 8.79
CA MET A 105 -3.12 -2.44 7.93
C MET A 105 -1.96 -1.72 8.63
N SER A 106 -2.10 -0.43 8.95
CA SER A 106 -0.98 0.42 9.38
C SER A 106 -0.41 0.01 10.75
N VAL A 107 -1.23 -0.15 11.77
CA VAL A 107 -0.69 -0.52 13.10
C VAL A 107 -0.31 -2.00 13.15
N ILE A 108 -1.19 -2.90 12.70
CA ILE A 108 -1.02 -4.34 12.91
C ILE A 108 -0.14 -4.98 11.83
N LEU A 109 -0.53 -4.97 10.56
CA LEU A 109 0.26 -5.64 9.51
C LEU A 109 1.61 -4.94 9.31
N HIS A 110 1.62 -3.61 9.34
CA HIS A 110 2.79 -2.81 9.04
C HIS A 110 3.71 -2.62 10.26
N ARG A 111 3.27 -1.92 11.30
CA ARG A 111 4.19 -1.56 12.41
C ARG A 111 4.50 -2.74 13.33
N TRP A 112 3.50 -3.52 13.72
CA TRP A 112 3.69 -4.69 14.57
C TRP A 112 4.32 -5.87 13.82
N ALA A 113 3.66 -6.37 12.77
CA ALA A 113 4.11 -7.60 12.12
C ALA A 113 5.34 -7.40 11.22
N ALA A 114 5.40 -6.35 10.41
CA ALA A 114 6.54 -6.13 9.52
C ALA A 114 7.75 -5.54 10.24
N HIS A 115 7.54 -4.52 11.09
CA HIS A 115 8.64 -3.76 11.70
C HIS A 115 8.93 -4.05 13.17
N ALA A 116 8.11 -4.87 13.83
CA ALA A 116 8.26 -5.17 15.25
C ALA A 116 8.39 -3.90 16.12
N ALA A 117 7.61 -2.87 15.78
CA ALA A 117 7.66 -1.56 16.43
C ALA A 117 7.22 -1.58 17.91
N PHE A 118 6.54 -2.64 18.31
CA PHE A 118 6.20 -2.97 19.69
C PHE A 118 6.00 -4.49 19.82
N HIS A 119 6.08 -5.01 21.04
CA HIS A 119 5.93 -6.42 21.34
C HIS A 119 4.61 -6.69 22.08
N VAL A 120 4.04 -7.88 21.87
CA VAL A 120 2.79 -8.33 22.52
C VAL A 120 2.90 -9.80 22.93
N ARG A 121 2.06 -10.24 23.88
CA ARG A 121 2.01 -11.65 24.30
C ARG A 121 1.41 -12.52 23.20
N PRO A 122 1.69 -13.84 23.15
CA PRO A 122 1.18 -14.72 22.10
C PRO A 122 -0.34 -14.68 21.90
N ALA A 123 -1.12 -14.66 22.99
CA ALA A 123 -2.58 -14.55 22.91
C ALA A 123 -3.04 -13.23 22.26
N THR A 124 -2.45 -12.11 22.68
CA THR A 124 -2.70 -10.80 22.06
C THR A 124 -2.25 -10.81 20.60
N GLY A 125 -1.10 -11.42 20.29
CA GLY A 125 -0.59 -11.55 18.93
C GLY A 125 -1.53 -12.34 18.02
N LEU A 126 -2.16 -13.40 18.52
CA LEU A 126 -3.19 -14.14 17.77
C LEU A 126 -4.41 -13.26 17.46
N VAL A 127 -4.88 -12.49 18.45
CA VAL A 127 -5.98 -11.54 18.28
C VAL A 127 -5.60 -10.45 17.27
N LEU A 128 -4.42 -9.84 17.40
CA LEU A 128 -3.94 -8.86 16.45
C LEU A 128 -3.81 -9.46 15.05
N ALA A 129 -3.29 -10.67 14.89
CA ALA A 129 -3.22 -11.33 13.60
C ALA A 129 -4.61 -11.50 12.96
N ALA A 130 -5.62 -11.92 13.73
CA ALA A 130 -7.00 -12.03 13.25
C ALA A 130 -7.59 -10.67 12.84
N VAL A 131 -7.38 -9.63 13.65
CA VAL A 131 -7.82 -8.26 13.35
C VAL A 131 -7.08 -7.70 12.12
N GLY A 132 -5.78 -7.94 11.99
CA GLY A 132 -4.97 -7.54 10.84
C GLY A 132 -5.49 -8.13 9.53
N CYS A 133 -5.97 -9.38 9.56
CA CYS A 133 -6.60 -10.00 8.39
C CYS A 133 -7.88 -9.27 7.91
N LEU A 134 -8.52 -8.44 8.75
CA LEU A 134 -9.64 -7.57 8.35
C LEU A 134 -9.20 -6.42 7.43
N ALA A 135 -7.89 -6.21 7.23
CA ALA A 135 -7.38 -5.34 6.17
C ALA A 135 -7.60 -5.95 4.77
N PHE A 136 -7.78 -7.27 4.67
CA PHE A 136 -7.94 -8.01 3.42
C PHE A 136 -6.77 -7.87 2.44
N GLN A 137 -5.54 -7.87 2.97
CA GLN A 137 -4.29 -7.74 2.20
C GLN A 137 -3.34 -8.93 2.41
N GLY A 138 -3.90 -10.10 2.69
CA GLY A 138 -3.13 -11.27 3.13
C GLY A 138 -2.90 -11.29 4.64
N GLY A 139 -2.30 -12.38 5.12
CA GLY A 139 -2.01 -12.56 6.54
C GLY A 139 -0.71 -11.86 6.99
N PRO A 140 -0.50 -11.64 8.30
CA PRO A 140 0.64 -10.90 8.83
C PRO A 140 2.01 -11.39 8.37
N LEU A 141 2.23 -12.72 8.30
CA LEU A 141 3.51 -13.28 7.85
C LEU A 141 3.81 -12.96 6.38
N TRP A 142 2.81 -13.13 5.51
CA TRP A 142 2.94 -12.84 4.10
C TRP A 142 3.15 -11.34 3.88
N TRP A 143 2.34 -10.50 4.53
CA TRP A 143 2.42 -9.04 4.41
C TRP A 143 3.78 -8.53 4.89
N ALA A 144 4.24 -8.99 6.06
CA ALA A 144 5.54 -8.65 6.60
C ALA A 144 6.71 -9.06 5.68
N SER A 145 6.64 -10.25 5.06
CA SER A 145 7.65 -10.70 4.10
C SER A 145 7.74 -9.77 2.90
N ARG A 146 6.60 -9.40 2.31
CA ARG A 146 6.56 -8.53 1.12
C ARG A 146 6.99 -7.11 1.45
N HIS A 147 6.54 -6.56 2.58
CA HIS A 147 6.92 -5.21 2.99
C HIS A 147 8.41 -5.09 3.34
N ARG A 148 8.98 -6.11 3.98
CA ARG A 148 10.44 -6.16 4.21
C ARG A 148 11.23 -6.28 2.91
N ALA A 149 10.71 -7.00 1.91
CA ALA A 149 11.32 -7.04 0.58
C ALA A 149 11.30 -5.66 -0.07
N HIS A 150 10.18 -4.94 -0.01
CA HIS A 150 10.11 -3.55 -0.45
C HIS A 150 11.16 -2.66 0.24
N HIS A 151 11.25 -2.66 1.58
CA HIS A 151 12.29 -1.86 2.26
C HIS A 151 13.72 -2.22 1.85
N ARG A 152 13.98 -3.50 1.53
CA ARG A 152 15.31 -3.97 1.14
C ARG A 152 15.66 -3.62 -0.31
N PHE A 153 14.68 -3.61 -1.19
CA PHE A 153 14.85 -3.54 -2.64
C PHE A 153 14.17 -2.33 -3.29
N CYS A 154 13.65 -1.41 -2.46
CA CYS A 154 12.81 -0.29 -2.83
C CYS A 154 13.36 0.41 -4.08
N ASP A 155 12.55 0.49 -5.13
CA ASP A 155 12.82 1.16 -6.42
C ASP A 155 14.12 0.81 -7.15
N THR A 156 14.84 -0.22 -6.71
CA THR A 156 16.18 -0.54 -7.20
C THR A 156 16.29 -1.92 -7.81
N SER A 157 15.39 -2.82 -7.44
CA SER A 157 15.38 -4.18 -7.94
C SER A 157 13.96 -4.65 -8.20
N PRO A 158 13.74 -5.51 -9.22
CA PRO A 158 12.47 -6.19 -9.44
C PRO A 158 12.01 -7.07 -8.27
N LEU A 159 12.86 -7.26 -7.25
CA LEU A 159 12.53 -7.91 -5.99
C LEU A 159 11.69 -7.02 -5.05
N ASP A 160 11.60 -5.71 -5.30
CA ASP A 160 10.56 -4.88 -4.69
C ASP A 160 9.21 -5.30 -5.28
N PRO A 161 8.31 -5.90 -4.48
CA PRO A 161 7.05 -6.41 -5.00
C PRO A 161 6.12 -5.30 -5.52
N HIS A 162 6.34 -4.03 -5.17
CA HIS A 162 5.42 -2.96 -5.49
C HIS A 162 6.09 -1.62 -5.81
N SER A 163 7.24 -1.64 -6.53
CA SER A 163 7.88 -0.42 -7.04
C SER A 163 7.13 0.14 -8.25
N PRO A 164 6.45 1.29 -8.16
CA PRO A 164 5.78 1.90 -9.32
C PRO A 164 6.77 2.27 -10.43
N GLN A 165 8.02 2.58 -10.06
CA GLN A 165 9.09 2.92 -10.98
C GLN A 165 9.41 1.76 -11.92
N LEU A 166 9.52 0.55 -11.37
CA LEU A 166 9.97 -0.62 -12.12
C LEU A 166 8.80 -1.32 -12.82
N ILE A 167 7.68 -1.50 -12.11
CA ILE A 167 6.60 -2.38 -12.59
C ILE A 167 5.36 -1.63 -13.10
N GLY A 168 5.33 -0.30 -12.95
CA GLY A 168 4.17 0.53 -13.29
C GLY A 168 3.22 0.73 -12.11
N ARG A 169 2.39 1.77 -12.18
CA ARG A 169 1.50 2.23 -11.11
C ARG A 169 0.41 1.21 -10.77
N LEU A 170 -0.22 0.60 -11.77
CA LEU A 170 -1.28 -0.38 -11.63
C LEU A 170 -0.76 -1.74 -11.16
N CYS A 171 0.37 -2.21 -11.70
CA CYS A 171 1.01 -3.43 -11.20
C CYS A 171 1.45 -3.27 -9.74
N ALA A 172 2.04 -2.13 -9.38
CA ALA A 172 2.37 -1.78 -8.00
C ALA A 172 1.12 -1.66 -7.12
N LEU A 173 0.06 -1.01 -7.62
CA LEU A 173 -1.23 -0.91 -6.93
C LEU A 173 -1.84 -2.28 -6.65
N THR A 174 -1.61 -3.29 -7.49
CA THR A 174 -2.27 -4.61 -7.44
C THR A 174 -1.36 -5.78 -7.06
N PHE A 175 -0.17 -5.52 -6.53
CA PHE A 175 0.86 -6.54 -6.33
C PHE A 175 0.44 -7.72 -5.44
N PHE A 176 -0.49 -7.53 -4.51
CA PHE A 176 -1.01 -8.58 -3.63
C PHE A 176 -1.98 -9.54 -4.36
N VAL A 177 -2.53 -9.14 -5.52
CA VAL A 177 -3.24 -10.03 -6.47
C VAL A 177 -2.26 -10.53 -7.55
N GLY A 178 -1.09 -9.91 -7.65
CA GLY A 178 -0.09 -10.14 -8.68
C GLY A 178 1.11 -10.95 -8.16
N GLY A 179 1.14 -12.24 -8.48
CA GLY A 179 2.37 -13.03 -8.47
C GLY A 179 2.61 -13.59 -9.86
N GLN A 180 3.83 -13.48 -10.37
CA GLN A 180 4.27 -14.26 -11.52
C GLN A 180 4.93 -15.53 -10.96
N GLY A 181 4.17 -16.62 -10.86
CA GLY A 181 4.67 -17.93 -10.39
C GLY A 181 3.88 -18.58 -9.24
N LEU A 182 4.43 -19.64 -8.64
CA LEU A 182 3.82 -20.48 -7.57
C LEU A 182 3.42 -19.70 -6.31
N ASP A 183 4.00 -18.52 -6.08
CA ASP A 183 3.64 -17.56 -5.02
C ASP A 183 2.24 -16.94 -5.19
N ALA A 184 1.74 -16.88 -6.43
CA ALA A 184 0.44 -16.28 -6.78
C ALA A 184 -0.75 -17.14 -6.35
N VAL A 185 -0.58 -18.47 -6.33
CA VAL A 185 -1.67 -19.45 -6.13
C VAL A 185 -1.96 -19.71 -4.65
N ARG A 186 -0.97 -19.51 -3.77
CA ARG A 186 -1.13 -19.72 -2.30
C ARG A 186 -1.68 -18.50 -1.57
N SER A 187 -1.68 -17.33 -2.22
CA SER A 187 -2.10 -16.04 -1.66
C SER A 187 -3.62 -15.87 -1.75
N ASN A 188 -4.37 -16.76 -1.08
CA ASN A 188 -5.78 -16.62 -0.67
C ASN A 188 -6.79 -16.10 -1.71
N LEU A 189 -7.18 -16.97 -2.64
CA LEU A 189 -8.33 -16.77 -3.54
C LEU A 189 -9.69 -16.59 -2.81
N ALA A 190 -9.76 -16.80 -1.49
CA ALA A 190 -11.01 -16.69 -0.73
C ALA A 190 -11.09 -15.43 0.16
N VAL A 191 -9.96 -14.88 0.63
CA VAL A 191 -9.95 -13.83 1.66
C VAL A 191 -10.13 -12.44 1.05
N CYS A 192 -9.49 -12.12 -0.09
CA CYS A 192 -9.62 -10.81 -0.73
C CYS A 192 -11.02 -10.53 -1.33
N PHE A 193 -11.95 -11.49 -1.31
CA PHE A 193 -13.13 -11.39 -2.16
C PHE A 193 -14.31 -10.62 -1.58
N THR A 194 -14.37 -10.34 -0.27
CA THR A 194 -15.60 -9.82 0.33
C THR A 194 -15.64 -8.34 0.68
N THR A 195 -14.50 -7.67 0.89
CA THR A 195 -14.46 -6.21 1.08
C THR A 195 -13.14 -5.54 0.66
N SER A 196 -12.30 -6.21 -0.15
CA SER A 196 -10.90 -5.79 -0.33
C SER A 196 -10.74 -4.45 -1.01
N TRP A 197 -11.55 -4.09 -2.01
CA TRP A 197 -11.28 -2.90 -2.84
C TRP A 197 -11.13 -1.61 -2.06
N THR A 198 -11.87 -1.43 -0.96
CA THR A 198 -11.72 -0.25 -0.10
C THR A 198 -10.33 -0.18 0.52
N GLY A 199 -9.85 -1.30 1.06
CA GLY A 199 -8.48 -1.42 1.55
C GLY A 199 -7.48 -1.24 0.41
N LEU A 200 -7.67 -1.89 -0.73
CA LEU A 200 -6.75 -1.83 -1.88
C LEU A 200 -6.64 -0.41 -2.47
N ALA A 201 -7.77 0.23 -2.73
CA ALA A 201 -7.82 1.59 -3.30
C ALA A 201 -7.24 2.64 -2.35
N SER A 202 -7.36 2.44 -1.03
CA SER A 202 -6.93 3.43 -0.04
C SER A 202 -5.55 3.19 0.57
N THR A 203 -5.11 1.94 0.76
CA THR A 203 -3.80 1.63 1.36
C THR A 203 -2.71 1.34 0.34
N LEU A 204 -3.01 1.19 -0.94
CA LEU A 204 -1.98 0.85 -1.91
C LEU A 204 -1.74 1.97 -2.88
N TRP A 205 -2.77 2.79 -3.11
CA TRP A 205 -2.59 4.04 -3.78
C TRP A 205 -1.61 4.96 -3.03
N PHE A 206 -1.55 4.91 -1.69
CA PHE A 206 -0.53 5.70 -0.96
C PHE A 206 0.90 5.32 -1.35
N ASN A 207 1.20 4.03 -1.53
CA ASN A 207 2.54 3.60 -1.97
C ASN A 207 2.84 4.16 -3.36
N VAL A 208 1.86 4.07 -4.28
CA VAL A 208 2.03 4.58 -5.64
C VAL A 208 2.29 6.10 -5.66
N ARG A 209 1.52 6.89 -4.89
CA ARG A 209 1.71 8.35 -4.84
C ARG A 209 2.99 8.77 -4.12
N ASN A 210 3.42 8.02 -3.10
CA ASN A 210 4.64 8.31 -2.34
C ASN A 210 5.92 7.85 -3.07
N HIS A 211 5.80 7.13 -4.19
CA HIS A 211 6.90 6.78 -5.10
C HIS A 211 6.65 7.34 -6.52
N PRO A 212 6.68 8.67 -6.70
CA PRO A 212 6.27 9.31 -7.95
C PRO A 212 7.23 8.99 -9.11
N LEU A 213 6.65 8.67 -10.27
CA LEU A 213 7.43 8.36 -11.47
C LEU A 213 8.34 9.52 -11.86
N GLY A 214 9.61 9.23 -12.15
CA GLY A 214 10.59 10.25 -12.60
C GLY A 214 11.30 10.99 -11.46
N GLU A 215 10.94 10.76 -10.20
CA GLU A 215 11.65 11.33 -9.04
C GLU A 215 13.15 11.02 -9.05
N ALA A 216 13.52 9.79 -9.43
CA ALA A 216 14.92 9.39 -9.58
C ALA A 216 15.67 10.25 -10.61
N ALA A 217 15.01 10.56 -11.74
CA ALA A 217 15.59 11.41 -12.78
C ALA A 217 15.68 12.87 -12.31
N ARG A 218 14.64 13.38 -11.63
CA ARG A 218 14.65 14.75 -11.07
C ARG A 218 15.78 14.94 -10.05
N ARG A 219 15.96 13.99 -9.12
CA ARG A 219 17.07 14.03 -8.14
C ARG A 219 18.43 13.99 -8.83
N ALA A 220 18.60 13.15 -9.86
CA ALA A 220 19.83 13.10 -10.63
C ALA A 220 20.13 14.41 -11.40
N GLU A 221 19.10 15.06 -11.94
CA GLU A 221 19.23 16.38 -12.59
C GLU A 221 19.56 17.49 -11.58
N GLU A 222 18.92 17.49 -10.41
CA GLU A 222 19.21 18.42 -9.31
C GLU A 222 20.65 18.25 -8.79
N GLU A 223 21.11 17.01 -8.61
CA GLU A 223 22.51 16.69 -8.25
C GLU A 223 23.50 17.15 -9.33
N ALA A 224 23.16 16.98 -10.61
CA ALA A 224 23.98 17.43 -11.73
C ALA A 224 24.00 18.97 -11.85
N ALA A 225 22.91 19.65 -11.48
CA ALA A 225 22.78 21.11 -11.54
C ALA A 225 23.39 21.82 -10.31
N GLY A 226 23.45 21.16 -9.15
CA GLY A 226 23.94 21.71 -7.89
C GLY A 226 25.26 21.09 -7.44
N GLY A 227 26.39 21.70 -7.82
CA GLY A 227 27.74 21.33 -7.35
C GLY A 227 28.04 21.60 -5.87
N LEU A 228 27.07 21.37 -4.97
CA LEU A 228 27.25 21.40 -3.52
C LEU A 228 26.77 20.06 -2.95
N ALA A 229 27.59 19.04 -3.17
CA ALA A 229 27.60 17.90 -2.27
C ALA A 229 27.78 18.44 -0.84
N GLN A 230 26.77 18.28 0.01
CA GLN A 230 27.09 18.10 1.43
C GLN A 230 28.12 16.96 1.51
N PRO A 231 29.16 17.06 2.35
CA PRO A 231 30.23 16.08 2.35
C PRO A 231 29.72 14.74 2.91
N ALA A 232 29.10 13.97 2.04
CA ALA A 232 28.94 12.54 2.11
C ALA A 232 30.36 11.94 2.17
N GLY A 233 30.78 11.56 3.38
CA GLY A 233 32.17 11.21 3.66
C GLY A 233 32.61 9.97 2.87
N LYS A 234 33.36 10.17 1.77
CA LYS A 234 34.27 9.27 1.01
C LYS A 234 33.97 7.75 0.87
N HIS A 235 32.79 7.27 1.27
CA HIS A 235 32.30 5.90 1.09
C HIS A 235 30.92 5.84 0.41
N GLU A 236 30.45 6.98 -0.11
CA GLU A 236 29.08 7.19 -0.63
C GLU A 236 29.01 7.38 -2.14
N ALA A 237 30.05 7.03 -2.88
CA ALA A 237 29.96 6.95 -4.34
C ALA A 237 29.23 5.65 -4.75
N ALA A 238 28.05 5.79 -5.37
CA ALA A 238 27.16 4.75 -5.91
C ALA A 238 26.29 3.99 -4.89
N ARG A 239 25.26 4.64 -4.34
CA ARG A 239 24.12 3.97 -3.68
C ARG A 239 22.82 4.39 -4.35
N SER A 240 22.16 3.45 -5.03
CA SER A 240 20.83 3.65 -5.58
C SER A 240 19.84 3.84 -4.43
N GLU A 241 19.44 5.08 -4.18
CA GLU A 241 18.56 5.44 -3.09
C GLU A 241 17.08 5.30 -3.50
N CYS A 242 16.31 4.52 -2.74
CA CYS A 242 14.84 4.52 -2.74
C CYS A 242 14.30 5.96 -2.79
N VAL A 243 13.36 6.20 -3.71
CA VAL A 243 12.89 7.56 -4.09
C VAL A 243 11.53 7.89 -3.49
N ALA A 244 11.26 7.37 -2.29
CA ALA A 244 10.09 7.75 -1.51
C ALA A 244 10.07 9.26 -1.25
N VAL A 245 8.87 9.82 -1.14
CA VAL A 245 8.64 11.21 -0.74
C VAL A 245 7.58 11.26 0.36
N ASP A 246 7.73 12.24 1.24
CA ASP A 246 6.71 12.60 2.24
C ASP A 246 5.71 13.59 1.63
N ASP A 247 4.43 13.43 1.97
CA ASP A 247 3.35 14.36 1.59
C ASP A 247 3.38 14.82 0.11
N PRO A 248 3.39 13.89 -0.86
CA PRO A 248 3.52 14.23 -2.28
C PRO A 248 2.42 15.19 -2.72
N ALA A 249 2.84 16.24 -3.45
CA ALA A 249 1.92 17.20 -4.04
C ALA A 249 1.07 16.51 -5.12
N SER A 250 -0.25 16.66 -5.04
CA SER A 250 -1.19 16.14 -6.05
C SER A 250 -1.13 16.89 -7.41
N ALA A 251 -0.20 17.84 -7.55
CA ALA A 251 -0.17 18.86 -8.62
C ALA A 251 -0.01 18.30 -10.05
N GLY A 252 0.52 17.08 -10.21
CA GLY A 252 0.61 16.41 -11.52
C GLY A 252 -0.57 15.51 -11.86
N LEU A 253 -1.45 15.18 -10.90
CA LEU A 253 -2.45 14.12 -11.03
C LEU A 253 -3.86 14.62 -11.43
N LEU A 254 -4.13 15.92 -11.33
CA LEU A 254 -5.40 16.52 -11.77
C LEU A 254 -5.61 16.46 -13.29
N GLN A 255 -4.56 16.20 -14.07
CA GLN A 255 -4.60 16.06 -15.53
C GLN A 255 -4.77 14.61 -15.98
N GLU A 256 -4.86 13.66 -15.05
CA GLU A 256 -4.85 12.23 -15.32
C GLU A 256 -6.27 11.65 -15.46
N TRP A 257 -6.34 10.36 -15.80
CA TRP A 257 -7.60 9.65 -15.99
C TRP A 257 -8.51 9.62 -14.73
N PRO A 258 -9.84 9.53 -14.89
CA PRO A 258 -10.82 9.56 -13.78
C PRO A 258 -10.56 8.60 -12.63
N LEU A 259 -10.03 7.40 -12.91
CA LEU A 259 -9.68 6.44 -11.86
C LEU A 259 -8.52 6.94 -10.99
N TYR A 260 -7.53 7.64 -11.56
CA TYR A 260 -6.46 8.26 -10.77
C TYR A 260 -7.03 9.32 -9.82
N LEU A 261 -7.95 10.16 -10.30
CA LEU A 261 -8.59 11.17 -9.47
C LEU A 261 -9.37 10.54 -8.31
N LEU A 262 -10.09 9.45 -8.56
CA LEU A 262 -10.81 8.71 -7.53
C LEU A 262 -9.85 8.14 -6.47
N LEU A 263 -8.80 7.45 -6.91
CA LEU A 263 -7.82 6.82 -6.02
C LEU A 263 -7.08 7.88 -5.19
N GLU A 264 -6.71 9.00 -5.80
CA GLU A 264 -6.06 10.12 -5.12
C GLU A 264 -6.99 10.79 -4.10
N ALA A 265 -8.25 11.06 -4.46
CA ALA A 265 -9.22 11.64 -3.54
C ALA A 265 -9.42 10.77 -2.29
N VAL A 266 -9.47 9.44 -2.46
CA VAL A 266 -9.55 8.49 -1.36
C VAL A 266 -8.28 8.52 -0.50
N ALA A 267 -7.10 8.52 -1.12
CA ALA A 267 -5.83 8.53 -0.39
C ALA A 267 -5.59 9.83 0.39
N LEU A 268 -5.95 10.99 -0.18
CA LEU A 268 -5.83 12.29 0.49
C LEU A 268 -6.65 12.41 1.78
N PHE A 269 -7.73 11.63 1.89
CA PHE A 269 -8.52 11.59 3.12
C PHE A 269 -7.94 10.60 4.14
N ILE A 270 -7.52 9.42 3.68
CA ILE A 270 -7.18 8.30 4.56
C ILE A 270 -5.72 8.34 4.99
N SER A 271 -4.80 8.54 4.05
CA SER A 271 -3.36 8.37 4.27
C SER A 271 -2.78 9.38 5.28
N PRO A 272 -3.16 10.68 5.25
CA PRO A 272 -2.79 11.62 6.30
C PRO A 272 -3.31 11.23 7.69
N ALA A 273 -4.55 10.71 7.75
CA ALA A 273 -5.20 10.34 9.00
C ALA A 273 -4.51 9.15 9.67
N VAL A 274 -3.89 8.24 8.89
CA VAL A 274 -3.24 7.02 9.38
C VAL A 274 -1.71 7.10 9.45
N GLY A 275 -1.11 8.24 9.08
CA GLY A 275 0.33 8.46 9.15
C GLY A 275 1.17 7.68 8.12
N GLU A 276 0.57 7.28 6.99
CA GLU A 276 1.30 6.57 5.91
C GLU A 276 1.86 7.53 4.84
N ASP A 277 1.49 8.82 4.89
CA ASP A 277 2.05 9.87 4.03
C ASP A 277 3.43 10.37 4.44
N SER A 278 3.85 10.13 5.69
CA SER A 278 5.24 10.30 6.13
C SER A 278 6.06 9.07 5.72
N HIS A 279 6.06 8.77 4.42
CA HIS A 279 6.58 7.55 3.84
C HIS A 279 8.11 7.52 3.73
N ASP A 280 8.76 8.58 3.25
CA ASP A 280 10.22 8.68 3.25
C ASP A 280 10.76 8.67 4.68
N HIS A 281 10.12 9.44 5.58
CA HIS A 281 10.40 9.37 7.00
C HIS A 281 10.32 7.93 7.55
N HIS A 282 9.30 7.19 7.16
CA HIS A 282 9.14 5.79 7.54
C HIS A 282 10.25 4.88 6.97
N HIS A 283 10.70 5.07 5.73
CA HIS A 283 11.85 4.34 5.19
C HIS A 283 13.14 4.58 5.97
N ASN A 284 13.30 5.77 6.54
CA ASN A 284 14.45 6.13 7.37
C ASN A 284 14.30 5.67 8.84
N TYR A 285 13.08 5.59 9.35
CA TYR A 285 12.75 5.21 10.73
C TYR A 285 11.66 4.13 10.82
N PRO A 286 11.89 2.93 10.25
CA PRO A 286 10.83 1.94 10.05
C PRO A 286 10.27 1.33 11.34
N GLY A 287 11.06 1.34 12.40
CA GLY A 287 10.72 0.72 13.68
C GLY A 287 9.78 1.54 14.57
N LEU A 288 9.29 2.70 14.13
CA LEU A 288 8.43 3.55 14.96
C LEU A 288 7.01 2.99 15.06
N ALA A 289 6.50 2.91 16.29
CA ALA A 289 5.13 2.49 16.55
C ALA A 289 4.12 3.58 16.19
N VAL A 290 4.58 4.83 16.21
CA VAL A 290 3.80 6.04 15.95
C VAL A 290 4.66 7.01 15.15
N ARG A 291 4.08 7.64 14.12
CA ARG A 291 4.82 8.47 13.15
C ARG A 291 4.42 9.94 13.21
N PRO A 292 5.30 10.86 12.77
CA PRO A 292 4.94 12.24 12.51
C PRO A 292 4.11 12.32 11.23
N GLY A 293 2.87 11.85 11.27
CA GLY A 293 1.93 11.98 10.16
C GLY A 293 1.41 13.42 10.06
N LYS A 294 1.01 13.85 8.86
CA LYS A 294 0.42 15.18 8.61
C LYS A 294 -0.73 15.53 9.55
N TRP A 295 -1.56 14.55 9.93
CA TRP A 295 -2.64 14.71 10.90
C TRP A 295 -2.37 14.01 12.24
N GLY A 296 -1.09 13.74 12.53
CA GLY A 296 -0.66 13.24 13.83
C GLY A 296 -0.89 11.74 14.05
N ASP A 297 -1.19 10.94 13.01
CA ASP A 297 -1.27 9.47 13.15
C ASP A 297 -2.22 9.03 14.30
N CYS A 298 -3.44 9.57 14.30
CA CYS A 298 -4.42 9.37 15.36
C CYS A 298 -4.71 7.87 15.65
N PRO A 299 -4.89 6.99 14.64
CA PRO A 299 -5.09 5.56 14.88
C PRO A 299 -3.89 4.90 15.54
N GLY A 300 -2.66 5.29 15.17
CA GLY A 300 -1.43 4.82 15.82
C GLY A 300 -1.41 5.18 17.29
N HIS A 301 -1.61 6.47 17.61
CA HIS A 301 -1.63 6.96 18.99
C HIS A 301 -2.71 6.27 19.82
N ALA A 302 -3.96 6.22 19.32
CA ALA A 302 -5.09 5.68 20.05
C ALA A 302 -4.96 4.17 20.29
N PHE A 303 -4.68 3.39 19.25
CA PHE A 303 -4.67 1.93 19.34
C PHE A 303 -3.43 1.40 20.05
N VAL A 304 -2.23 1.90 19.70
CA VAL A 304 -0.98 1.49 20.37
C VAL A 304 -0.98 1.99 21.83
N GLY A 305 -1.46 3.21 22.07
CA GLY A 305 -1.60 3.76 23.42
C GLY A 305 -2.52 2.91 24.30
N LEU A 306 -3.67 2.48 23.78
CA LEU A 306 -4.59 1.59 24.51
C LEU A 306 -3.96 0.24 24.84
N LEU A 307 -3.25 -0.38 23.88
CA LEU A 307 -2.55 -1.65 24.12
C LEU A 307 -1.46 -1.51 25.17
N HIS A 308 -0.69 -0.42 25.12
CA HIS A 308 0.37 -0.13 26.07
C HIS A 308 -0.19 0.14 27.48
N ALA A 309 -1.21 1.00 27.59
CA ALA A 309 -1.88 1.30 28.86
C ALA A 309 -2.51 0.05 29.51
N SER A 310 -3.02 -0.87 28.68
CA SER A 310 -3.59 -2.13 29.12
C SER A 310 -2.53 -3.22 29.40
N ARG A 311 -1.24 -2.91 29.30
CA ARG A 311 -0.11 -3.85 29.44
C ARG A 311 -0.18 -5.05 28.49
N LEU A 312 -0.84 -4.86 27.33
CA LEU A 312 -0.92 -5.84 26.26
C LEU A 312 0.22 -5.67 25.25
N ALA A 313 0.81 -4.47 25.19
CA ALA A 313 2.02 -4.17 24.44
C ALA A 313 3.14 -3.62 25.34
N TRP A 314 4.39 -3.91 24.99
CA TRP A 314 5.60 -3.36 25.63
C TRP A 314 6.68 -3.06 24.60
N ASP A 315 7.78 -2.43 25.04
CA ASP A 315 8.87 -1.96 24.17
C ASP A 315 8.37 -1.13 22.98
N VAL A 316 7.38 -0.28 23.25
CA VAL A 316 6.78 0.56 22.22
C VAL A 316 7.77 1.64 21.81
N ASN A 317 8.16 1.62 20.54
CA ASN A 317 9.11 2.58 20.00
C ASN A 317 8.42 3.90 19.61
N TYR A 318 8.32 4.82 20.57
CA TYR A 318 7.89 6.19 20.34
C TYR A 318 9.06 7.06 19.86
N TRP A 319 8.77 8.02 18.99
CA TRP A 319 9.76 9.01 18.52
C TRP A 319 10.42 9.74 19.70
N GLY A 320 11.75 9.76 19.74
CA GLY A 320 12.50 10.43 20.80
C GLY A 320 14.01 10.55 20.53
N PRO A 321 14.68 11.58 21.06
CA PRO A 321 16.06 11.95 20.69
C PRO A 321 17.15 10.92 21.06
N SER A 322 16.86 9.94 21.94
CA SER A 322 17.85 9.01 22.48
C SER A 322 17.89 7.61 21.84
N ARG A 323 16.94 7.27 20.95
CA ARG A 323 16.86 5.93 20.31
C ARG A 323 16.94 5.94 18.78
N LEU A 324 17.05 7.12 18.18
CA LEU A 324 17.14 7.28 16.73
C LEU A 324 18.61 7.17 16.29
N ARG A 325 19.10 5.95 16.08
CA ARG A 325 20.03 5.79 14.96
C ARG A 325 19.15 5.53 13.75
N PRO A 326 19.19 6.38 12.70
CA PRO A 326 18.72 5.92 11.40
C PRO A 326 19.40 4.58 11.17
N LYS A 327 18.65 3.52 10.87
CA LYS A 327 19.33 2.36 10.29
C LYS A 327 19.89 2.91 9.01
N SER A 328 21.21 3.08 8.92
CA SER A 328 21.80 3.40 7.62
C SER A 328 21.27 2.35 6.65
N ARG A 329 20.85 2.74 5.44
CA ARG A 329 20.33 1.76 4.44
C ARG A 329 21.28 0.55 4.25
N TYR A 330 22.54 0.71 4.66
CA TYR A 330 23.58 -0.31 4.77
C TYR A 330 23.37 -1.36 5.90
N GLU A 331 22.91 -0.98 7.10
CA GLU A 331 22.69 -1.90 8.23
C GLU A 331 21.53 -2.88 7.98
N VAL A 332 20.48 -2.44 7.28
CA VAL A 332 19.40 -3.31 6.79
C VAL A 332 19.97 -4.38 5.85
N ARG A 333 20.85 -3.99 4.93
CA ARG A 333 21.50 -4.88 3.96
C ARG A 333 22.46 -5.88 4.62
N ARG A 334 23.21 -5.46 5.64
CA ARG A 334 24.19 -6.29 6.36
C ARG A 334 23.52 -7.38 7.21
N SER A 335 22.48 -7.04 7.99
CA SER A 335 21.71 -8.03 8.75
C SER A 335 21.08 -9.12 7.86
N ALA A 336 20.77 -8.78 6.61
CA ALA A 336 20.16 -9.68 5.64
C ALA A 336 21.17 -10.59 4.89
N LEU A 337 22.47 -10.26 4.95
CA LEU A 337 23.57 -11.09 4.47
C LEU A 337 24.15 -11.96 5.60
N GLU A 338 24.20 -11.44 6.82
CA GLU A 338 24.63 -12.19 8.00
C GLU A 338 23.59 -13.25 8.44
N GLY A 339 22.29 -13.02 8.16
CA GLY A 339 21.24 -14.03 8.31
C GLY A 339 21.21 -15.13 7.23
N SER A 340 22.04 -15.01 6.18
CA SER A 340 22.26 -16.06 5.17
C SER A 340 23.55 -16.85 5.38
N GLY A 341 24.13 -16.78 6.58
CA GLY A 341 25.17 -17.69 7.02
C GLY A 341 24.65 -19.14 6.90
N THR A 342 25.12 -19.82 5.87
CA THR A 342 24.91 -21.24 5.61
C THR A 342 25.09 -22.05 6.90
N PRO A 343 24.11 -22.86 7.34
CA PRO A 343 24.46 -24.09 8.03
C PRO A 343 25.10 -24.98 6.97
N ASN A 344 26.34 -25.36 7.22
CA ASN A 344 27.15 -26.35 6.52
C ASN A 344 26.43 -27.20 5.47
N GLY A 345 27.03 -27.24 4.27
CA GLY A 345 26.66 -28.18 3.23
C GLY A 345 26.62 -29.62 3.74
N ALA A 346 25.46 -30.24 3.61
CA ALA A 346 25.31 -31.68 3.44
C ALA A 346 23.91 -31.95 2.85
N ALA A 347 23.93 -32.43 1.60
CA ALA A 347 22.94 -33.27 0.93
C ALA A 347 21.45 -32.87 0.98
N LEU A 348 20.87 -32.67 -0.21
CA LEU A 348 19.80 -33.56 -0.71
C LEU A 348 19.62 -33.35 -2.22
N LEU A 349 19.75 -34.47 -2.94
CA LEU A 349 19.30 -34.70 -4.31
C LEU A 349 17.79 -34.56 -4.42
#